data_AF-A0A7S3ZCG6-F1
#
_entry.id   AF-A0A7S3ZCG6-F1
#
_cell.length_a   1.000
_cell.length_b   1.000
_cell.length_c   1.000
_cell.angle_alpha   90.00
_cell.angle_beta   90.00
_cell.angle_gamma   90.00
#
_symmetry.space_group_name_H-M   'P 1'
#
loop_
_entity.id
_entity.type
_entity.pdbx_description
1 polymer ?
#
loop_
_entity_poly.entity_id
_entity_poly.type
_entity_poly.pdbx_seq_one_letter_code
_entity_poly.pdbx_strand_id
1 'polypeptide(L)'
;TSVARVHALNASIVETACDLVARLVVHTVSEIGAKLFTPAHTKQHRVMDEVLATCADFFSDLVHWIKTPDHKEACIRQCIRRVGLMYLSSLLKNQRPIKWPRTKEGTLVISRVDHDREAVRKLLGKLESKLEDAQSLQDELQPWNVVRHLLLATDTEGLAVWYSEFIACFEKTQDHVSLAQDFKGLLALKKEISRADKAAALREFKSFLPGLLARESA
;
A
#
# COMPACT_ATOMS: atom_id res chain seq x y z
N THR A 1 -6.08 -3.35 -38.74
CA THR A 1 -6.18 -3.47 -37.27
C THR A 1 -6.65 -2.13 -36.74
N SER A 2 -7.75 -2.06 -35.98
CA SER A 2 -8.31 -0.76 -35.53
C SER A 2 -7.31 0.00 -34.66
N VAL A 3 -7.16 1.30 -34.89
CA VAL A 3 -6.30 2.22 -34.10
C VAL A 3 -6.57 2.09 -32.60
N ALA A 4 -7.83 1.91 -32.20
CA ALA A 4 -8.21 1.68 -30.80
C ALA A 4 -7.60 0.40 -30.20
N ARG A 5 -7.45 -0.68 -31.00
CA ARG A 5 -6.80 -1.92 -30.53
C ARG A 5 -5.30 -1.73 -30.34
N VAL A 6 -4.64 -0.92 -31.18
CA VAL A 6 -3.21 -0.62 -31.05
C VAL A 6 -2.95 0.23 -29.81
N HIS A 7 -3.81 1.23 -29.53
CA HIS A 7 -3.72 2.01 -28.29
C HIS A 7 -3.95 1.17 -27.04
N ALA A 8 -4.96 0.29 -27.05
CA ALA A 8 -5.22 -0.62 -25.93
C ALA A 8 -4.03 -1.58 -25.69
N LEU A 9 -3.42 -2.10 -26.76
CA LEU A 9 -2.24 -2.95 -26.66
C LEU A 9 -1.03 -2.21 -26.10
N ASN A 10 -0.78 -0.98 -26.58
CA ASN A 10 0.33 -0.16 -26.09
C ASN A 10 0.15 0.21 -24.61
N ALA A 11 -1.07 0.56 -24.19
CA ALA A 11 -1.36 0.83 -22.78
C ALA A 11 -1.08 -0.40 -21.89
N SER A 12 -1.49 -1.59 -22.35
CA SER A 12 -1.23 -2.86 -21.64
C SER A 12 0.25 -3.21 -21.53
N ILE A 13 1.05 -2.95 -22.57
CA ILE A 13 2.51 -3.17 -22.54
C ILE A 13 3.17 -2.22 -21.54
N VAL A 14 2.79 -0.94 -21.55
CA VAL A 14 3.32 0.06 -20.62
C VAL A 14 2.99 -0.31 -19.18
N GLU A 15 1.74 -0.67 -18.90
CA GLU A 15 1.31 -1.11 -17.57
C GLU A 15 2.13 -2.32 -17.09
N THR A 16 2.33 -3.31 -17.95
CA THR A 16 3.13 -4.50 -17.63
C THR A 16 4.59 -4.15 -17.35
N ALA A 17 5.19 -3.28 -18.17
CA ALA A 17 6.56 -2.84 -17.98
C ALA A 17 6.74 -2.05 -16.67
N CYS A 18 5.81 -1.13 -16.38
CA CYS A 18 5.77 -0.39 -15.12
C CYS A 18 5.62 -1.31 -13.90
N ASP A 19 4.81 -2.37 -14.00
CA ASP A 19 4.66 -3.35 -12.91
C ASP A 19 5.95 -4.14 -12.68
N LEU A 20 6.67 -4.55 -13.74
CA LEU A 20 7.96 -5.22 -13.62
C LEU A 20 9.01 -4.34 -12.95
N VAL A 21 9.09 -3.06 -13.34
CA VAL A 21 9.97 -2.08 -12.68
C VAL A 21 9.59 -1.93 -11.21
N ALA A 22 8.31 -1.77 -10.90
CA ALA A 22 7.85 -1.63 -9.52
C ALA A 22 8.16 -2.86 -8.66
N ARG A 23 8.08 -4.07 -9.22
CA ARG A 23 8.51 -5.30 -8.56
C ARG A 23 10.01 -5.33 -8.31
N LEU A 24 10.82 -4.85 -9.26
CA LEU A 24 12.28 -4.76 -9.07
C LEU A 24 12.64 -3.78 -7.95
N VAL A 25 11.99 -2.62 -7.90
CA VAL A 25 12.16 -1.64 -6.81
C VAL A 25 11.85 -2.30 -5.47
N VAL A 26 10.67 -2.93 -5.34
CA VAL A 26 10.27 -3.61 -4.09
C VAL A 26 11.23 -4.75 -3.73
N HIS A 27 11.67 -5.55 -4.70
CA HIS A 27 12.64 -6.60 -4.46
C HIS A 27 13.95 -6.04 -3.88
N THR A 28 14.44 -4.94 -4.44
CA THR A 28 15.67 -4.27 -4.00
C THR A 28 15.54 -3.73 -2.58
N VAL A 29 14.41 -3.12 -2.23
CA VAL A 29 14.19 -2.58 -0.87
C VAL A 29 13.68 -3.63 0.12
N SER A 30 13.44 -4.88 -0.29
CA SER A 30 12.73 -5.88 0.52
C SER A 30 13.46 -6.24 1.82
N GLU A 31 14.79 -6.33 1.82
CA GLU A 31 15.58 -6.63 3.01
C GLU A 31 15.50 -5.50 4.05
N ILE A 32 15.49 -4.25 3.60
CA ILE A 32 15.31 -3.07 4.45
C ILE A 32 13.86 -3.02 4.94
N GLY A 33 12.91 -3.20 4.03
CA GLY A 33 11.47 -3.22 4.29
C GLY A 33 11.07 -4.29 5.31
N ALA A 34 11.71 -5.45 5.32
CA ALA A 34 11.46 -6.51 6.30
C ALA A 34 11.69 -6.07 7.76
N LYS A 35 12.49 -5.01 7.98
CA LYS A 35 12.74 -4.42 9.29
C LYS A 35 11.62 -3.46 9.72
N LEU A 36 10.71 -3.05 8.83
CA LEU A 36 9.58 -2.20 9.18
C LEU A 36 8.72 -2.87 10.26
N PHE A 37 8.35 -2.09 11.26
CA PHE A 37 7.55 -2.50 12.41
C PHE A 37 8.20 -3.54 13.33
N THR A 38 9.49 -3.82 13.15
CA THR A 38 10.29 -4.50 14.17
C THR A 38 10.70 -3.52 15.28
N PRO A 39 11.28 -3.99 16.40
CA PRO A 39 11.86 -3.10 17.41
C PRO A 39 12.92 -2.13 16.86
N ALA A 40 13.60 -2.50 15.76
CA ALA A 40 14.53 -1.59 15.09
C ALA A 40 13.78 -0.39 14.49
N HIS A 41 12.69 -0.61 13.77
CA HIS A 41 11.89 0.47 13.17
C HIS A 41 11.21 1.37 14.21
N THR A 42 10.71 0.80 15.30
CA THR A 42 10.01 1.59 16.31
C THR A 42 10.97 2.49 17.11
N LYS A 43 12.24 2.07 17.27
CA LYS A 43 13.29 2.82 17.99
C LYS A 43 14.18 3.69 17.09
N GLN A 44 14.41 3.27 15.85
CA GLN A 44 15.29 3.95 14.90
C GLN A 44 14.45 4.52 13.75
N HIS A 45 14.54 5.84 13.54
CA HIS A 45 13.75 6.55 12.53
C HIS A 45 14.10 6.22 11.08
N ARG A 46 15.12 5.39 10.82
CA ARG A 46 15.82 5.36 9.54
C ARG A 46 15.33 4.31 8.55
N VAL A 47 14.56 3.29 8.98
CA VAL A 47 14.20 2.18 8.08
C VAL A 47 13.40 2.68 6.88
N MET A 48 12.36 3.50 7.10
CA MET A 48 11.59 4.07 6.00
C MET A 48 12.40 5.09 5.19
N ASP A 49 13.27 5.88 5.83
CA ASP A 49 14.16 6.81 5.14
C ASP A 49 15.12 6.09 4.18
N GLU A 50 15.66 4.93 4.56
CA GLU A 50 16.52 4.09 3.73
C GLU A 50 15.76 3.47 2.55
N VAL A 51 14.53 2.99 2.79
CA VAL A 51 13.62 2.53 1.71
C VAL A 51 13.39 3.67 0.71
N LEU A 52 13.04 4.86 1.21
CA LEU A 52 12.73 6.02 0.37
C LEU A 52 13.94 6.58 -0.37
N ALA A 53 15.14 6.53 0.22
CA ALA A 53 16.38 6.90 -0.45
C ALA A 53 16.63 5.99 -1.65
N THR A 54 16.53 4.68 -1.45
CA THR A 54 16.68 3.70 -2.53
C THR A 54 15.64 3.90 -3.63
N CYS A 55 14.37 4.13 -3.26
CA CYS A 55 13.32 4.47 -4.22
C CYS A 55 13.63 5.77 -4.98
N ALA A 56 14.17 6.79 -4.31
CA ALA A 56 14.51 8.06 -4.94
C ALA A 56 15.62 7.91 -6.00
N ASP A 57 16.58 7.01 -5.78
CA ASP A 57 17.62 6.68 -6.75
C ASP A 57 17.00 6.04 -8.01
N PHE A 58 16.12 5.05 -7.84
CA PHE A 58 15.37 4.47 -8.96
C PHE A 58 14.51 5.51 -9.69
N PHE A 59 13.81 6.39 -8.96
CA PHE A 59 12.96 7.40 -9.58
C PHE A 59 13.78 8.44 -10.34
N SER A 60 14.98 8.78 -9.85
CA SER A 60 15.93 9.59 -10.59
C SER A 60 16.25 8.94 -11.93
N ASP A 61 16.61 7.66 -11.95
CA ASP A 61 16.92 6.94 -13.19
C ASP A 61 15.71 6.84 -14.14
N LEU A 62 14.53 6.50 -13.62
CA LEU A 62 13.29 6.39 -14.40
C LEU A 62 12.89 7.71 -15.06
N VAL A 63 13.11 8.84 -14.37
CA VAL A 63 12.85 10.17 -14.93
C VAL A 63 13.72 10.44 -16.16
N HIS A 64 14.91 9.87 -16.25
CA HIS A 64 15.81 10.01 -17.39
C HIS A 64 15.56 8.98 -18.49
N TRP A 65 15.20 7.74 -18.13
CA TRP A 65 15.01 6.65 -19.09
C TRP A 65 13.68 6.74 -19.86
N ILE A 66 12.61 7.17 -19.18
CA ILE A 66 11.27 7.22 -19.77
C ILE A 66 11.02 8.61 -20.34
N LYS A 67 10.95 8.71 -21.68
CA LYS A 67 10.76 9.99 -22.38
C LYS A 67 9.34 10.53 -22.32
N THR A 68 8.34 9.65 -22.27
CA THR A 68 6.92 10.04 -22.24
C THR A 68 6.52 10.42 -20.81
N PRO A 69 6.05 11.66 -20.55
CA PRO A 69 5.66 12.10 -19.21
C PRO A 69 4.63 11.20 -18.54
N ASP A 70 3.54 10.86 -19.24
CA ASP A 70 2.47 10.01 -18.69
C ASP A 70 2.98 8.62 -18.26
N HIS A 71 3.86 8.02 -19.06
CA HIS A 71 4.43 6.71 -18.74
C HIS A 71 5.37 6.78 -17.54
N LYS A 72 6.14 7.87 -17.44
CA LYS A 72 7.05 8.14 -16.32
C LYS A 72 6.25 8.28 -15.03
N GLU A 73 5.20 9.09 -15.05
CA GLU A 73 4.29 9.27 -13.92
C GLU A 73 3.62 7.94 -13.52
N ALA A 74 3.07 7.21 -14.49
CA ALA A 74 2.44 5.91 -14.25
C ALA A 74 3.41 4.90 -13.60
N CYS A 75 4.66 4.87 -14.05
CA CYS A 75 5.69 3.99 -13.48
C CYS A 75 6.01 4.35 -12.04
N ILE A 76 6.19 5.65 -11.73
CA ILE A 76 6.44 6.13 -10.37
C ILE A 76 5.27 5.78 -9.45
N ARG A 77 4.02 6.05 -9.87
CA ARG A 77 2.82 5.69 -9.10
C ARG A 77 2.77 4.20 -8.79
N GLN A 78 3.04 3.35 -9.79
CA GLN A 78 3.05 1.90 -9.60
C GLN A 78 4.11 1.46 -8.57
N CYS A 79 5.31 2.07 -8.61
CA CYS A 79 6.35 1.81 -7.61
C CYS A 79 5.91 2.18 -6.20
N ILE A 80 5.33 3.38 -6.01
CA ILE A 80 4.87 3.85 -4.69
C ILE A 80 3.75 2.94 -4.15
N ARG A 81 2.78 2.53 -4.98
CA ARG A 81 1.72 1.59 -4.58
C ARG A 81 2.29 0.26 -4.11
N ARG A 82 3.26 -0.30 -4.85
CA ARG A 82 3.93 -1.56 -4.50
C ARG A 82 4.74 -1.44 -3.20
N VAL A 83 5.37 -0.30 -2.95
CA VAL A 83 6.02 0.00 -1.65
C VAL A 83 4.98 0.08 -0.53
N GLY A 84 3.81 0.70 -0.78
CA GLY A 84 2.69 0.72 0.16
C GLY A 84 2.17 -0.68 0.51
N LEU A 85 2.09 -1.58 -0.47
CA LEU A 85 1.74 -2.99 -0.23
C LEU A 85 2.81 -3.70 0.63
N MET A 86 4.09 -3.55 0.30
CA MET A 86 5.19 -4.10 1.12
C MET A 86 5.14 -3.58 2.57
N TYR A 87 4.79 -2.30 2.75
CA TYR A 87 4.62 -1.67 4.06
C TYR A 87 3.49 -2.33 4.86
N LEU A 88 2.32 -2.56 4.24
CA LEU A 88 1.21 -3.31 4.84
C LEU A 88 1.64 -4.75 5.19
N SER A 89 2.27 -5.48 4.28
CA SER A 89 2.72 -6.86 4.54
C SER A 89 3.70 -6.92 5.72
N SER A 90 4.57 -5.92 5.85
CA SER A 90 5.52 -5.82 6.97
C SER A 90 4.82 -5.54 8.30
N LEU A 91 3.79 -4.70 8.31
CA LEU A 91 2.93 -4.48 9.48
C LEU A 91 2.29 -5.80 9.93
N LEU A 92 1.65 -6.52 9.01
CA LEU A 92 0.94 -7.77 9.30
C LEU A 92 1.87 -8.86 9.82
N LYS A 93 3.10 -8.92 9.28
CA LYS A 93 4.11 -9.91 9.67
C LYS A 93 4.72 -9.63 11.04
N ASN A 94 5.02 -8.37 11.34
CA ASN A 94 5.86 -8.01 12.49
C ASN A 94 5.07 -7.53 13.71
N GLN A 95 3.76 -7.31 13.59
CA GLN A 95 2.91 -6.91 14.71
C GLN A 95 2.13 -8.08 15.30
N ARG A 96 1.93 -8.00 16.62
CA ARG A 96 1.13 -8.98 17.38
C ARG A 96 -0.25 -8.41 17.72
N PRO A 97 -1.22 -9.28 18.06
CA PRO A 97 -2.53 -8.80 18.51
C PRO A 97 -2.47 -7.97 19.80
N ILE A 98 -2.92 -6.72 19.75
CA ILE A 98 -2.97 -5.78 20.89
C ILE A 98 -4.28 -5.00 20.89
N LYS A 99 -4.54 -4.22 21.95
CA LYS A 99 -5.68 -3.29 21.99
C LYS A 99 -5.28 -1.95 21.37
N TRP A 100 -5.85 -1.60 20.23
CA TRP A 100 -5.56 -0.34 19.53
C TRP A 100 -6.53 0.77 19.94
N PRO A 101 -6.13 2.05 19.83
CA PRO A 101 -4.78 2.56 19.96
C PRO A 101 -4.29 2.56 21.44
N ARG A 102 -5.10 2.05 22.37
CA ARG A 102 -5.01 2.25 23.84
C ARG A 102 -3.74 1.73 24.51
N THR A 103 -2.92 0.95 23.82
CA THR A 103 -1.64 0.46 24.34
C THR A 103 -0.48 1.37 23.92
N LYS A 104 0.55 1.46 24.75
CA LYS A 104 1.78 2.21 24.41
C LYS A 104 2.40 1.74 23.09
N GLU A 105 2.40 0.42 22.86
CA GLU A 105 2.83 -0.21 21.61
C GLU A 105 1.99 0.25 20.42
N GLY A 106 0.65 0.22 20.54
CA GLY A 106 -0.25 0.67 19.48
C GLY A 106 -0.11 2.14 19.14
N THR A 107 0.00 3.00 20.16
CA THR A 107 0.25 4.44 19.97
C THR A 107 1.59 4.70 19.27
N LEU A 108 2.64 3.97 19.65
CA LEU A 108 3.96 4.08 19.03
C LEU A 108 3.93 3.67 17.55
N VAL A 109 3.24 2.59 17.21
CA VAL A 109 3.09 2.14 15.83
C VAL A 109 2.29 3.15 15.01
N ILE A 110 1.19 3.70 15.53
CA ILE A 110 0.41 4.73 14.82
C ILE A 110 1.26 5.99 14.59
N SER A 111 1.99 6.44 15.61
CA SER A 111 2.93 7.56 15.46
C SER A 111 4.00 7.28 14.42
N ARG A 112 4.44 6.02 14.28
CA ARG A 112 5.37 5.60 13.23
C ARG A 112 4.73 5.69 11.85
N VAL A 113 3.49 5.21 11.68
CA VAL A 113 2.75 5.36 10.42
C VAL A 113 2.60 6.84 10.03
N ASP A 114 2.31 7.73 10.98
CA ASP A 114 2.22 9.17 10.73
C ASP A 114 3.57 9.76 10.27
N HIS A 115 4.67 9.37 10.90
CA HIS A 115 6.02 9.77 10.50
C HIS A 115 6.37 9.30 9.09
N ASP A 116 6.11 8.02 8.79
CA ASP A 116 6.47 7.41 7.52
C ASP A 116 5.61 7.96 6.38
N ARG A 117 4.31 8.21 6.63
CA ARG A 117 3.44 8.94 5.70
C ARG A 117 4.02 10.30 5.35
N GLU A 118 4.50 11.05 6.34
CA GLU A 118 5.08 12.37 6.13
C GLU A 118 6.40 12.29 5.33
N ALA A 119 7.22 11.27 5.56
CA ALA A 119 8.43 11.04 4.76
C ALA A 119 8.09 10.74 3.29
N VAL A 120 7.08 9.90 3.03
CA VAL A 120 6.59 9.62 1.68
C VAL A 120 6.04 10.89 1.04
N ARG A 121 5.23 11.68 1.76
CA ARG A 121 4.68 12.95 1.27
C ARG A 121 5.77 13.90 0.79
N LYS A 122 6.86 14.02 1.56
CA LYS A 122 8.03 14.82 1.17
C LYS A 122 8.73 14.28 -0.07
N LEU A 123 8.86 12.96 -0.22
CA LEU A 123 9.41 12.36 -1.43
C LEU A 123 8.53 12.68 -2.65
N LEU A 124 7.22 12.48 -2.54
CA LEU A 124 6.26 12.76 -3.62
C LEU A 124 6.31 14.22 -4.05
N GLY A 125 6.33 15.17 -3.10
CA GLY A 125 6.49 16.59 -3.42
C GLY A 125 7.80 16.93 -4.14
N LYS A 126 8.90 16.25 -3.79
CA LYS A 126 10.17 16.40 -4.52
C LYS A 126 10.08 15.83 -5.93
N LEU A 127 9.38 14.71 -6.13
CA LEU A 127 9.20 14.10 -7.45
C LEU A 127 8.30 14.97 -8.34
N GLU A 128 7.19 15.49 -7.81
CA GLU A 128 6.30 16.42 -8.51
C GLU A 128 7.08 17.63 -9.05
N SER A 129 8.00 18.21 -8.26
CA SER A 129 8.83 19.33 -8.72
C SER A 129 9.79 19.00 -9.88
N LYS A 130 10.03 17.70 -10.14
CA LYS A 130 10.89 17.20 -11.22
C LYS A 130 10.10 16.68 -12.43
N LEU A 131 8.78 16.54 -12.32
CA LEU A 131 7.92 16.06 -13.39
C LEU A 131 7.19 17.27 -13.99
N GLU A 132 7.49 17.60 -15.24
CA GLU A 132 6.75 18.61 -16.00
C GLU A 132 5.29 18.15 -16.19
N ASP A 133 4.33 19.01 -15.87
CA ASP A 133 2.88 18.79 -16.05
C ASP A 133 2.30 17.53 -15.38
N ALA A 134 2.96 16.96 -14.37
CA ALA A 134 2.45 15.78 -13.68
C ALA A 134 1.17 16.08 -12.89
N GLN A 135 0.25 15.12 -12.93
CA GLN A 135 -0.85 15.11 -11.97
C GLN A 135 -0.28 14.91 -10.57
N SER A 136 -0.98 15.46 -9.57
CA SER A 136 -0.62 15.31 -8.15
C SER A 136 -0.36 13.83 -7.82
N LEU A 137 0.86 13.52 -7.37
CA LEU A 137 1.24 12.21 -6.87
C LEU A 137 0.74 11.99 -5.43
N GLN A 138 0.18 13.02 -4.79
CA GLN A 138 -0.25 12.94 -3.38
C GLN A 138 -1.32 11.86 -3.12
N ASP A 139 -2.11 11.48 -4.14
CA ASP A 139 -3.06 10.36 -4.03
C ASP A 139 -2.37 9.03 -3.73
N GLU A 140 -1.08 8.90 -4.05
CA GLU A 140 -0.31 7.70 -3.74
C GLU A 140 0.04 7.57 -2.24
N LEU A 141 -0.36 8.53 -1.39
CA LEU A 141 -0.30 8.40 0.07
C LEU A 141 -1.40 7.50 0.65
N GLN A 142 -2.39 7.13 -0.15
CA GLN A 142 -3.54 6.34 0.30
C GLN A 142 -3.19 5.06 1.08
N PRO A 143 -2.17 4.26 0.72
CA PRO A 143 -1.81 3.07 1.50
C PRO A 143 -1.54 3.38 2.98
N TRP A 144 -0.81 4.46 3.26
CA TRP A 144 -0.49 4.86 4.63
C TRP A 144 -1.70 5.45 5.37
N ASN A 145 -2.56 6.18 4.66
CA ASN A 145 -3.80 6.70 5.24
C ASN A 145 -4.74 5.57 5.65
N VAL A 146 -5.01 4.66 4.72
CA VAL A 146 -5.87 3.49 4.95
C VAL A 146 -5.33 2.64 6.09
N VAL A 147 -4.03 2.31 6.09
CA VAL A 147 -3.40 1.57 7.20
C VAL A 147 -3.60 2.27 8.54
N ARG A 148 -3.35 3.58 8.60
CA ARG A 148 -3.52 4.36 9.82
C ARG A 148 -4.97 4.32 10.32
N HIS A 149 -5.94 4.55 9.45
CA HIS A 149 -7.34 4.58 9.82
C HIS A 149 -7.86 3.20 10.24
N LEU A 150 -7.47 2.15 9.53
CA LEU A 150 -7.78 0.78 9.91
C LEU A 150 -7.18 0.40 11.26
N LEU A 151 -5.96 0.86 11.60
CA LEU A 151 -5.39 0.65 12.94
C LEU A 151 -6.19 1.39 14.03
N LEU A 152 -6.70 2.59 13.74
CA LEU A 152 -7.48 3.40 14.68
C LEU A 152 -8.92 2.91 14.90
N ALA A 153 -9.53 2.24 13.93
CA ALA A 153 -10.88 1.70 14.05
C ALA A 153 -10.95 0.60 15.11
N THR A 154 -11.71 0.81 16.19
CA THR A 154 -11.75 -0.11 17.35
C THR A 154 -12.91 -1.11 17.33
N ASP A 155 -13.80 -1.00 16.35
CA ASP A 155 -15.00 -1.81 16.19
C ASP A 155 -15.22 -2.13 14.70
N THR A 156 -16.22 -2.97 14.42
CA THR A 156 -16.52 -3.41 13.04
C THR A 156 -17.17 -2.32 12.20
N GLU A 157 -17.95 -1.42 12.80
CA GLU A 157 -18.58 -0.30 12.08
C GLU A 157 -17.52 0.69 11.58
N GLY A 158 -16.58 1.08 12.43
CA GLY A 158 -15.47 1.94 12.06
C GLY A 158 -14.53 1.30 11.03
N LEU A 159 -14.45 -0.04 10.98
CA LEU A 159 -13.72 -0.74 9.93
C LEU A 159 -14.45 -0.70 8.59
N ALA A 160 -15.78 -0.88 8.61
CA ALA A 160 -16.61 -0.90 7.40
C ALA A 160 -16.52 0.38 6.57
N VAL A 161 -16.33 1.52 7.24
CA VAL A 161 -16.13 2.83 6.59
C VAL A 161 -14.92 2.84 5.63
N TRP A 162 -13.93 1.96 5.83
CA TRP A 162 -12.67 1.95 5.07
C TRP A 162 -12.54 0.77 4.10
N TYR A 163 -13.59 -0.05 3.92
CA TYR A 163 -13.52 -1.21 3.04
C TYR A 163 -13.26 -0.82 1.59
N SER A 164 -14.03 0.13 1.08
CA SER A 164 -13.92 0.60 -0.31
C SER A 164 -12.54 1.19 -0.60
N GLU A 165 -12.03 2.01 0.32
CA GLU A 165 -10.71 2.64 0.21
C GLU A 165 -9.59 1.59 0.30
N PHE A 166 -9.72 0.60 1.17
CA PHE A 166 -8.76 -0.51 1.23
C PHE A 166 -8.73 -1.32 -0.07
N ILE A 167 -9.90 -1.66 -0.60
CA ILE A 167 -10.01 -2.39 -1.88
C ILE A 167 -9.40 -1.56 -3.00
N ALA A 168 -9.87 -0.33 -3.20
CA ALA A 168 -9.40 0.56 -4.26
C ALA A 168 -7.88 0.83 -4.19
N CYS A 169 -7.33 0.89 -2.98
CA CYS A 169 -5.91 1.13 -2.75
C CYS A 169 -5.03 -0.04 -3.21
N PHE A 170 -5.47 -1.28 -2.97
CA PHE A 170 -4.62 -2.46 -3.14
C PHE A 170 -5.03 -3.39 -4.30
N GLU A 171 -6.23 -3.30 -4.84
CA GLU A 171 -6.74 -4.17 -5.93
C GLU A 171 -5.91 -4.10 -7.21
N LYS A 172 -5.24 -2.97 -7.47
CA LYS A 172 -4.35 -2.82 -8.63
C LYS A 172 -3.02 -3.56 -8.49
N THR A 173 -2.70 -4.04 -7.29
CA THR A 173 -1.42 -4.67 -6.98
C THR A 173 -1.54 -6.14 -6.57
N GLN A 174 -2.74 -6.60 -6.22
CA GLN A 174 -2.96 -7.96 -5.76
C GLN A 174 -4.36 -8.47 -6.11
N ASP A 175 -4.51 -9.79 -6.18
CA ASP A 175 -5.81 -10.41 -6.41
C ASP A 175 -6.72 -10.32 -5.17
N HIS A 176 -8.01 -10.60 -5.38
CA HIS A 176 -9.00 -10.49 -4.31
C HIS A 176 -8.80 -11.50 -3.17
N VAL A 177 -8.14 -12.64 -3.44
CA VAL A 177 -7.83 -13.63 -2.40
C VAL A 177 -6.80 -13.06 -1.44
N SER A 178 -5.76 -12.43 -1.98
CA SER A 178 -4.69 -11.78 -1.24
C SER A 178 -5.22 -10.58 -0.44
N LEU A 179 -6.09 -9.75 -1.04
CA LEU A 179 -6.79 -8.65 -0.33
C LEU A 179 -7.56 -9.16 0.90
N ALA A 180 -8.32 -10.24 0.72
CA ALA A 180 -9.08 -10.84 1.82
C ALA A 180 -8.17 -11.41 2.92
N GLN A 181 -7.00 -11.94 2.57
CA GLN A 181 -6.01 -12.42 3.53
C GLN A 181 -5.36 -11.27 4.29
N ASP A 182 -4.98 -10.20 3.61
CA ASP A 182 -4.41 -9.00 4.24
C ASP A 182 -5.40 -8.35 5.21
N PHE A 183 -6.67 -8.20 4.79
CA PHE A 183 -7.72 -7.69 5.65
C PHE A 183 -7.98 -8.59 6.86
N LYS A 184 -7.99 -9.91 6.67
CA LYS A 184 -8.05 -10.89 7.77
C LYS A 184 -6.85 -10.73 8.73
N GLY A 185 -5.65 -10.47 8.20
CA GLY A 185 -4.46 -10.17 8.99
C GLY A 185 -4.65 -8.93 9.85
N LEU A 186 -5.21 -7.85 9.29
CA LEU A 186 -5.50 -6.62 10.03
C LEU A 186 -6.49 -6.86 11.17
N LEU A 187 -7.55 -7.63 10.92
CA LEU A 187 -8.48 -8.06 11.97
C LEU A 187 -7.79 -8.89 13.05
N ALA A 188 -6.83 -9.75 12.69
CA ALA A 188 -6.10 -10.57 13.65
C ALA A 188 -5.32 -9.70 14.66
N LEU A 189 -4.79 -8.55 14.23
CA LEU A 189 -4.07 -7.60 15.09
C LEU A 189 -4.95 -6.92 16.15
N LYS A 190 -6.28 -6.94 16.01
CA LYS A 190 -7.22 -6.20 16.88
C LYS A 190 -7.74 -7.02 18.04
N LYS A 191 -7.11 -6.93 19.21
CA LYS A 191 -7.50 -7.73 20.40
C LYS A 191 -8.81 -7.24 21.03
N GLU A 192 -9.23 -6.02 20.73
CA GLU A 192 -10.46 -5.40 21.19
C GLU A 192 -11.72 -5.92 20.50
N ILE A 193 -11.60 -6.45 19.28
CA ILE A 193 -12.72 -7.01 18.52
C ILE A 193 -12.84 -8.51 18.84
N SER A 194 -14.05 -8.98 19.10
CA SER A 194 -14.29 -10.39 19.41
C SER A 194 -14.02 -11.29 18.20
N ARG A 195 -13.79 -12.59 18.41
CA ARG A 195 -13.60 -13.54 17.30
C ARG A 195 -14.83 -13.63 16.39
N ALA A 196 -16.03 -13.54 16.96
CA ALA A 196 -17.28 -13.58 16.21
C ALA A 196 -17.42 -12.33 15.33
N ASP A 197 -17.13 -11.16 15.89
CA ASP A 197 -17.22 -9.89 15.16
C ASP A 197 -16.16 -9.79 14.06
N LYS A 198 -14.94 -10.29 14.29
CA LYS A 198 -13.93 -10.42 13.22
C LYS A 198 -14.41 -11.31 12.07
N ALA A 199 -15.08 -12.42 12.38
CA ALA A 199 -15.60 -13.31 11.35
C ALA A 199 -16.75 -12.65 10.57
N ALA A 200 -17.61 -11.89 11.24
CA ALA A 200 -18.67 -11.12 10.61
C ALA A 200 -18.10 -10.01 9.71
N ALA A 201 -17.17 -9.19 10.22
CA ALA A 201 -16.50 -8.14 9.46
C ALA A 201 -15.74 -8.67 8.25
N LEU A 202 -15.07 -9.83 8.36
CA LEU A 202 -14.42 -10.46 7.21
C LEU A 202 -15.42 -10.94 6.16
N ARG A 203 -16.56 -11.51 6.59
CA ARG A 203 -17.62 -11.94 5.67
C ARG A 203 -18.24 -10.75 4.95
N GLU A 204 -18.49 -9.68 5.69
CA GLU A 204 -18.96 -8.42 5.14
C GLU A 204 -17.93 -7.86 4.15
N PHE A 205 -16.67 -7.67 4.53
CA PHE A 205 -15.62 -7.21 3.62
C PHE A 205 -15.54 -8.03 2.32
N LYS A 206 -15.65 -9.37 2.41
CA LYS A 206 -15.67 -10.24 1.23
C LYS A 206 -16.85 -9.97 0.29
N SER A 207 -17.99 -9.48 0.78
CA SER A 207 -19.12 -9.14 -0.09
C SER A 207 -18.87 -7.88 -0.92
N PHE A 208 -17.92 -7.03 -0.51
CA PHE A 208 -17.47 -5.87 -1.28
C PHE A 208 -16.45 -6.24 -2.36
N LEU A 209 -15.83 -7.42 -2.29
CA LEU A 209 -14.85 -7.86 -3.30
C LEU A 209 -15.59 -8.41 -4.54
N PRO A 210 -15.46 -7.76 -5.72
CA PRO A 210 -16.12 -8.23 -6.92
C PRO A 210 -15.66 -9.65 -7.28
N GLY A 211 -16.58 -10.59 -7.54
CA GLY A 211 -16.23 -11.93 -8.05
C GLY A 211 -15.72 -12.97 -7.04
N LEU A 212 -15.54 -12.66 -5.76
CA LEU A 212 -15.20 -13.68 -4.74
C LEU A 212 -16.45 -14.54 -4.39
N LEU A 213 -17.62 -13.91 -4.31
CA LEU A 213 -18.90 -14.60 -4.12
C LEU A 213 -19.27 -15.54 -5.29
N ALA A 214 -18.80 -15.23 -6.51
CA ALA A 214 -19.05 -16.05 -7.69
C ALA A 214 -18.22 -17.35 -7.71
N ARG A 215 -17.08 -17.40 -7.02
CA ARG A 215 -16.18 -18.57 -6.95
C ARG A 215 -16.42 -19.48 -5.75
N GLU A 216 -17.02 -18.97 -4.68
CA GLU A 216 -17.45 -19.80 -3.53
C GLU A 216 -18.79 -20.53 -3.80
N SER A 217 -19.47 -20.20 -4.91
CA SER A 217 -20.78 -20.76 -5.31
C SER A 217 -20.69 -21.73 -6.52
N ALA A 218 -19.49 -22.05 -7.00
CA ALA A 218 -19.19 -22.93 -8.13
C ALA A 218 -18.32 -24.10 -7.68
#